data_AF-A0A846SY50-F1
#
_entry.id   AF-A0A846SY50-F1
#
_cell.length_a   1.000
_cell.length_b   1.000
_cell.length_c   1.000
_cell.angle_alpha   90.00
_cell.angle_beta   90.00
_cell.angle_gamma   90.00
#
_symmetry.space_group_name_H-M   'P 1'
#
loop_
_entity.id
_entity.type
_entity.pdbx_description
1 polymer ?
#
loop_
_entity_poly.entity_id
_entity_poly.type
_entity_poly.pdbx_seq_one_letter_code
_entity_poly.pdbx_strand_id
1 'polypeptide(L)'
;MDSKKSDLLMLYQEYAEFQFAMDGEGLGLRSTRQALAERGTAQQTVCALDELVIEAVQIAEYINPALLDDPHDRPLPQWWWHLGKLRAGTYPAELLPPHLQAMYRQGQRQAA
;
A
#
# COMPACT_ATOMS: atom_id res chain seq x y z
N MET A 1 -12.37 -24.04 -3.85
CA MET A 1 -12.95 -23.17 -2.79
C MET A 1 -12.35 -21.76 -2.88
N ASP A 2 -12.13 -21.25 -4.10
CA ASP A 2 -11.12 -20.21 -4.36
C ASP A 2 -11.70 -18.87 -4.84
N SER A 3 -13.02 -18.82 -5.11
CA SER A 3 -13.70 -17.62 -5.60
C SER A 3 -13.44 -16.41 -4.70
N LYS A 4 -13.63 -16.55 -3.38
CA LYS A 4 -13.46 -15.44 -2.42
C LYS A 4 -12.03 -14.88 -2.32
N LYS A 5 -11.01 -15.68 -2.65
CA LYS A 5 -9.61 -15.18 -2.69
C LYS A 5 -9.39 -14.41 -3.99
N SER A 6 -9.91 -14.92 -5.11
CA SER A 6 -9.90 -14.24 -6.39
C SER A 6 -10.63 -12.88 -6.32
N ASP A 7 -11.77 -12.83 -5.64
CA ASP A 7 -12.57 -11.60 -5.49
C ASP A 7 -11.80 -10.52 -4.71
N LEU A 8 -11.09 -10.89 -3.63
CA LEU A 8 -10.28 -9.94 -2.85
C LEU A 8 -9.07 -9.44 -3.62
N LEU A 9 -8.43 -10.30 -4.42
CA LEU A 9 -7.31 -9.89 -5.25
C LEU A 9 -7.78 -8.91 -6.34
N MET A 10 -8.92 -9.18 -6.97
CA MET A 10 -9.52 -8.29 -7.96
C MET A 10 -9.89 -6.94 -7.35
N LEU A 11 -10.48 -6.92 -6.14
CA LEU A 11 -10.76 -5.67 -5.42
C LEU A 11 -9.47 -4.92 -5.07
N TYR A 12 -8.43 -5.62 -4.62
CA TYR A 12 -7.17 -4.97 -4.29
C TYR A 12 -6.51 -4.38 -5.53
N GLN A 13 -6.57 -5.10 -6.64
CA GLN A 13 -6.13 -4.60 -7.94
C GLN A 13 -6.90 -3.35 -8.34
N GLU A 14 -8.23 -3.36 -8.22
CA GLU A 14 -9.07 -2.21 -8.54
C GLU A 14 -8.67 -0.97 -7.71
N TYR A 15 -8.51 -1.14 -6.40
CA TYR A 15 -8.10 -0.06 -5.52
C TYR A 15 -6.68 0.43 -5.82
N ALA A 16 -5.71 -0.46 -6.01
CA ALA A 16 -4.32 -0.09 -6.20
C ALA A 16 -4.09 0.55 -7.59
N GLU A 17 -4.54 -0.11 -8.66
CA GLU A 17 -4.25 0.32 -10.04
C GLU A 17 -5.16 1.47 -10.50
N PHE A 18 -6.46 1.38 -10.26
CA PHE A 18 -7.41 2.29 -10.91
C PHE A 18 -7.89 3.42 -10.03
N GLN A 19 -7.87 3.27 -8.70
CA GLN A 19 -8.33 4.32 -7.78
C GLN A 19 -7.13 5.05 -7.15
N PHE A 20 -6.22 4.31 -6.53
CA PHE A 20 -5.13 4.90 -5.77
C PHE A 20 -4.01 5.44 -6.65
N ALA A 21 -3.46 4.62 -7.55
CA ALA A 21 -2.37 5.06 -8.41
C ALA A 21 -2.78 6.15 -9.41
N MET A 22 -4.04 6.14 -9.86
CA MET A 22 -4.54 7.10 -10.86
C MET A 22 -5.10 8.36 -10.24
N ASP A 23 -5.96 8.24 -9.22
CA ASP A 23 -6.72 9.36 -8.67
C ASP A 23 -6.32 9.74 -7.24
N GLY A 24 -5.41 8.99 -6.61
CA GLY A 24 -5.07 9.16 -5.20
C GLY A 24 -6.19 8.76 -4.23
N GLU A 25 -7.21 8.05 -4.73
CA GLU A 25 -8.41 7.65 -4.00
C GLU A 25 -8.37 6.16 -3.63
N GLY A 26 -9.47 5.60 -3.12
CA GLY A 26 -9.58 4.16 -2.81
C GLY A 26 -9.58 3.85 -1.32
N LEU A 27 -10.60 4.33 -0.61
CA LEU A 27 -10.79 4.11 0.84
C LEU A 27 -10.84 2.63 1.25
N GLY A 28 -11.12 1.71 0.31
CA GLY A 28 -11.13 0.27 0.53
C GLY A 28 -9.74 -0.40 0.48
N LEU A 29 -8.69 0.31 0.05
CA LEU A 29 -7.35 -0.25 -0.16
C LEU A 29 -6.79 -0.92 1.10
N ARG A 30 -6.76 -0.19 2.21
CA ARG A 30 -6.16 -0.65 3.48
C ARG A 30 -6.87 -1.89 4.03
N SER A 31 -8.20 -1.88 4.02
CA SER A 31 -9.04 -2.98 4.49
C SER A 31 -8.92 -4.21 3.60
N THR A 32 -8.84 -4.02 2.27
CA THR A 32 -8.67 -5.13 1.33
C THR A 32 -7.28 -5.77 1.47
N ARG A 33 -6.23 -4.96 1.63
CA ARG A 33 -4.87 -5.47 1.86
C ARG A 33 -4.75 -6.22 3.19
N GLN A 34 -5.43 -5.74 4.23
CA GLN A 34 -5.57 -6.44 5.52
C GLN A 34 -6.19 -7.84 5.33
N ALA A 35 -7.31 -7.92 4.61
CA ALA A 35 -7.99 -9.19 4.36
C ALA A 35 -7.13 -10.18 3.54
N LEU A 36 -6.30 -9.69 2.62
CA LEU A 36 -5.31 -10.50 1.90
C LEU A 36 -4.19 -11.00 2.82
N ALA A 37 -3.70 -10.15 3.73
CA ALA A 37 -2.68 -10.51 4.70
C ALA A 37 -3.15 -11.62 5.66
N GLU A 38 -4.38 -11.50 6.19
CA GLU A 38 -4.97 -12.49 7.11
C GLU A 38 -5.17 -13.87 6.46
N ARG A 39 -5.27 -13.92 5.14
CA ARG A 39 -5.39 -15.17 4.36
C ARG A 39 -4.05 -15.77 3.99
N GLY A 40 -2.94 -15.13 4.36
CA GLY A 40 -1.59 -15.57 4.02
C GLY A 40 -1.29 -15.46 2.52
N THR A 41 -1.96 -14.55 1.81
CA THR A 41 -1.80 -14.40 0.36
C THR A 41 -0.55 -13.57 0.05
N ALA A 42 0.62 -14.21 0.08
CA ALA A 42 1.87 -13.65 -0.44
C ALA A 42 2.09 -14.10 -1.90
N GLN A 43 1.11 -13.80 -2.76
CA GLN A 43 1.20 -14.10 -4.19
C GLN A 43 1.97 -12.98 -4.90
N GLN A 44 2.68 -13.33 -5.97
CA GLN A 44 3.46 -12.38 -6.78
C GLN A 44 2.62 -11.17 -7.22
N THR A 45 1.35 -11.38 -7.56
CA THR A 45 0.41 -10.30 -7.91
C THR A 45 0.21 -9.32 -6.77
N VAL A 46 0.10 -9.78 -5.52
CA VAL A 46 -0.05 -8.87 -4.36
C VAL A 46 1.22 -8.05 -4.18
N CYS A 47 2.40 -8.65 -4.36
CA CYS A 47 3.66 -7.90 -4.31
C CYS A 47 3.71 -6.79 -5.37
N ALA A 48 3.33 -7.09 -6.62
CA ALA A 48 3.31 -6.09 -7.68
C ALA A 48 2.32 -4.95 -7.40
N LEU A 49 1.15 -5.26 -6.83
CA LEU A 49 0.18 -4.25 -6.41
C LEU A 49 0.71 -3.42 -5.23
N ASP A 50 1.39 -4.06 -4.27
CA ASP A 50 2.03 -3.36 -3.15
C ASP A 50 3.11 -2.38 -3.66
N GLU A 51 3.90 -2.77 -4.67
CA GLU A 51 4.90 -1.92 -5.34
C GLU A 51 4.25 -0.68 -5.97
N LEU A 52 3.13 -0.86 -6.70
CA LEU A 52 2.37 0.25 -7.28
C LEU A 52 1.87 1.22 -6.21
N VAL A 53 1.38 0.72 -5.08
CA VAL A 53 0.93 1.58 -3.97
C VAL A 53 2.10 2.39 -3.40
N ILE A 54 3.26 1.76 -3.18
CA ILE A 54 4.44 2.47 -2.67
C ILE A 54 4.92 3.54 -3.65
N GLU A 55 4.98 3.23 -4.94
CA GLU A 55 5.35 4.20 -5.98
C GLU A 55 4.36 5.37 -6.01
N ALA A 56 3.05 5.09 -6.10
CA ALA A 56 2.01 6.11 -6.10
C ALA A 56 2.04 7.01 -4.86
N VAL A 57 2.28 6.42 -3.67
CA VAL A 57 2.50 7.20 -2.43
C VAL A 57 3.63 8.20 -2.60
N GLN A 58 4.67 7.92 -3.38
CA GLN A 58 5.82 8.81 -3.55
C GLN A 58 5.61 9.86 -4.64
N ILE A 59 4.95 9.50 -5.75
CA ILE A 59 4.92 10.34 -6.95
C ILE A 59 3.58 11.04 -7.20
N ALA A 60 2.46 10.57 -6.65
CA ALA A 60 1.15 11.15 -6.93
C ALA A 60 1.10 12.60 -6.44
N GLU A 61 0.52 13.52 -7.22
CA GLU A 61 0.39 14.92 -6.81
C GLU A 61 -0.63 15.07 -5.66
N TYR A 62 -1.66 14.24 -5.69
CA TYR A 62 -2.74 14.21 -4.71
C TYR A 62 -2.96 12.78 -4.20
N ILE A 63 -3.23 12.67 -2.90
CA ILE A 63 -3.74 11.48 -2.25
C ILE A 63 -4.82 11.95 -1.28
N ASN A 64 -5.94 11.22 -1.22
CA ASN A 64 -7.02 11.51 -0.31
C ASN A 64 -6.49 11.61 1.14
N PRO A 65 -6.71 12.74 1.85
CA PRO A 65 -6.24 12.92 3.22
C PRO A 65 -6.65 11.81 4.19
N ALA A 66 -7.81 11.18 3.99
CA ALA A 66 -8.27 10.07 4.82
C ALA A 66 -7.39 8.81 4.69
N LEU A 67 -6.69 8.64 3.57
CA LEU A 67 -5.72 7.57 3.36
C LEU A 67 -4.35 7.89 3.99
N LEU A 68 -4.00 9.16 4.12
CA LEU A 68 -2.78 9.64 4.77
C LEU A 68 -2.93 9.80 6.29
N ASP A 69 -4.15 9.72 6.82
CA ASP A 69 -4.40 9.67 8.25
C ASP A 69 -4.02 8.28 8.79
N ASP A 70 -2.87 8.24 9.48
CA ASP A 70 -2.26 7.02 10.02
C ASP A 70 -2.85 6.70 11.41
N PRO A 71 -3.73 5.68 11.53
CA PRO A 71 -4.35 5.34 12.79
C PRO A 71 -3.32 4.80 13.81
N HIS A 72 -3.34 5.36 15.02
CA HIS A 72 -2.41 5.00 16.10
C HIS A 72 -2.61 3.60 16.69
N ASP A 73 -3.78 2.98 16.47
CA ASP A 73 -4.12 1.65 16.99
C ASP A 73 -3.69 0.51 16.05
N ARG A 74 -3.17 0.82 14.85
CA ARG A 74 -2.72 -0.19 13.89
C ARG A 74 -1.24 -0.54 14.09
N PRO A 75 -0.88 -1.84 14.08
CA PRO A 75 0.50 -2.25 14.20
C PRO A 75 1.38 -1.64 13.12
N LEU A 76 2.56 -1.13 13.50
CA LEU A 76 3.48 -0.50 12.55
C LEU A 76 3.87 -1.39 11.38
N PRO A 77 4.17 -2.71 11.53
CA PRO A 77 4.53 -3.58 10.40
C PRO A 77 3.44 -3.75 9.32
N GLN A 78 2.19 -3.39 9.61
CA GLN A 78 1.11 -3.36 8.64
C GLN A 78 1.15 -2.03 7.87
N TRP A 79 2.18 -1.86 7.05
CA TRP A 79 2.52 -0.61 6.37
C TRP A 79 1.36 0.02 5.59
N TRP A 80 0.41 -0.77 5.09
CA TRP A 80 -0.77 -0.29 4.36
C TRP A 80 -1.69 0.59 5.22
N TRP A 81 -1.54 0.57 6.55
CA TRP A 81 -2.21 1.52 7.43
C TRP A 81 -1.47 2.86 7.58
N HIS A 82 -0.21 2.93 7.17
CA HIS A 82 0.72 4.02 7.48
C HIS A 82 1.18 4.78 6.22
N LEU A 83 0.25 5.02 5.29
CA LEU A 83 0.55 5.69 4.02
C LEU A 83 1.00 7.14 4.21
N GLY A 84 0.54 7.82 5.27
CA GLY A 84 0.98 9.16 5.65
C GLY A 84 2.48 9.20 5.99
N LYS A 85 2.94 8.29 6.85
CA LYS A 85 4.36 8.12 7.18
C LYS A 85 5.19 7.76 5.96
N LEU A 86 4.66 6.90 5.07
CA LEU A 86 5.33 6.56 3.82
C LEU A 86 5.48 7.81 2.94
N ARG A 87 4.41 8.58 2.71
CA ARG A 87 4.44 9.84 1.96
C ARG A 87 5.42 10.85 2.55
N ALA A 88 5.44 10.97 3.87
CA ALA A 88 6.31 11.90 4.59
C ALA A 88 7.77 11.42 4.68
N GLY A 89 8.11 10.22 4.20
CA GLY A 89 9.47 9.68 4.31
C GLY A 89 9.87 9.28 5.73
N THR A 90 8.93 9.12 6.67
CA THR A 90 9.21 8.85 8.09
C THR A 90 8.91 7.41 8.52
N TYR A 91 8.38 6.58 7.62
CA TYR A 91 8.13 5.17 7.89
C TYR A 91 9.48 4.41 7.96
N PRO A 92 9.72 3.53 8.95
CA PRO A 92 10.96 2.77 9.03
C PRO A 92 11.07 1.74 7.90
N ALA A 93 12.00 1.93 6.98
CA ALA A 93 12.13 1.12 5.77
C ALA A 93 12.36 -0.37 6.05
N GLU A 94 13.02 -0.71 7.16
CA GLU A 94 13.27 -2.08 7.61
C GLU A 94 12.01 -2.86 7.98
N LEU A 95 10.90 -2.17 8.24
CA LEU A 95 9.60 -2.78 8.52
C LEU A 95 8.79 -3.07 7.26
N LEU A 96 9.22 -2.58 6.10
CA LEU A 96 8.62 -2.95 4.82
C LEU A 96 9.06 -4.36 4.40
N PRO A 97 8.20 -5.11 3.68
CA PRO A 97 8.60 -6.31 2.97
C PRO A 97 9.84 -6.07 2.08
N PRO A 98 10.77 -7.04 1.96
CA PRO A 98 12.04 -6.83 1.25
C PRO A 98 11.91 -6.25 -0.18
N HIS A 99 10.87 -6.63 -0.92
CA HIS A 99 10.63 -6.13 -2.28
C HIS A 99 10.28 -4.63 -2.31
N LEU A 100 9.65 -4.10 -1.25
CA LEU A 100 9.28 -2.67 -1.15
C LEU A 100 10.41 -1.79 -0.58
N GLN A 101 11.34 -2.37 0.19
CA GLN A 101 12.38 -1.59 0.88
C GLN A 101 13.25 -0.78 -0.10
N ALA A 102 13.64 -1.40 -1.21
CA ALA A 102 14.51 -0.77 -2.21
C ALA A 102 13.79 0.40 -2.90
N MET A 103 12.54 0.18 -3.32
CA MET A 103 11.71 1.21 -3.96
C MET A 103 11.47 2.39 -3.04
N TYR A 104 11.06 2.12 -1.80
CA TYR A 104 10.79 3.16 -0.82
C TYR A 104 12.02 4.06 -0.57
N ARG A 105 13.20 3.44 -0.36
CA ARG A 105 14.45 4.18 -0.17
C ARG A 105 14.89 4.98 -1.40
N GLN A 106 14.61 4.48 -2.60
CA GLN A 106 14.94 5.18 -3.83
C GLN A 106 14.10 6.46 -3.98
N GLY A 107 12.78 6.37 -3.78
CA GLY A 107 11.92 7.56 -3.85
C GLY A 107 12.24 8.61 -2.79
N GLN A 108 12.63 8.20 -1.57
CA GLN A 108 13.10 9.14 -0.54
C GLN A 108 14.33 9.96 -0.97
N ARG A 109 15.25 9.36 -1.74
CA ARG A 109 16.45 10.07 -2.23
C ARG A 109 16.15 11.07 -3.34
N GLN A 110 15.09 10.83 -4.12
CA GLN A 110 14.70 11.71 -5.23
C GLN A 110 13.93 12.94 -4.74
N ALA A 111 13.36 12.88 -3.53
CA ALA A 111 12.61 13.98 -2.91
C ALA A 111 13.45 14.86 -1.97
N ALA A 112 14.73 14.52 -1.74
CA ALA A 112 15.66 15.24 -0.86
C ALA A 112 16.60 16.16 -1.66
#